data_AF-A0A354GXV7-F1
#
_entry.id   AF-A0A354GXV7-F1
#
_cell.length_a   1.000
_cell.length_b   1.000
_cell.length_c   1.000
_cell.angle_alpha   90.00
_cell.angle_beta   90.00
_cell.angle_gamma   90.00
#
_symmetry.space_group_name_H-M   'P 1'
#
loop_
_entity.id
_entity.type
_entity.pdbx_description
1 polymer ?
#
loop_
_entity_poly.entity_id
_entity_poly.type
_entity_poly.pdbx_seq_one_letter_code
_entity_poly.pdbx_strand_id
1 'polypeptide(L)'
;MRTALKATLVLGTICTTLIMGGFAALALWMIFAASAAAQLPDIHKDIVYSKVDNTELKLDLVQPPKGDGPFPLIIWIHGGAWQFGDRKEYHDAMTNLAKVGYVGAAIVSMVEFLNEHLMKK
;
A
#
# COMPACT_ATOMS: atom_id res chain seq x y z
N MET A 1 -16.35 21.51 62.06
CA MET A 1 -15.63 22.06 60.89
C MET A 1 -14.62 21.10 60.22
N ARG A 2 -14.00 20.14 60.93
CA ARG A 2 -12.96 19.25 60.33
C ARG A 2 -13.48 18.14 59.41
N THR A 3 -14.76 17.77 59.51
CA THR A 3 -15.41 16.71 58.70
C THR A 3 -15.84 17.20 57.33
N ALA A 4 -16.31 18.44 57.21
CA ALA A 4 -16.71 19.04 55.93
C ALA A 4 -15.52 19.21 54.97
N LEU A 5 -14.34 19.58 55.48
CA LEU A 5 -13.14 19.79 54.67
C LEU A 5 -12.59 18.48 54.05
N LYS A 6 -12.76 17.34 54.74
CA LYS A 6 -12.33 16.02 54.24
C LYS A 6 -13.24 15.50 53.11
N ALA A 7 -14.55 15.79 53.19
CA ALA A 7 -15.50 15.37 52.16
C ALA A 7 -15.31 16.13 50.84
N THR A 8 -15.02 17.44 50.90
CA THR A 8 -14.77 18.26 49.71
C THR A 8 -13.47 17.87 48.99
N LEU A 9 -12.44 17.48 49.74
CA LEU A 9 -11.15 17.04 49.18
C LEU A 9 -11.26 15.69 48.46
N VAL A 10 -12.03 14.75 49.02
CA VAL A 10 -12.25 13.41 48.42
C VAL A 10 -13.10 13.51 47.15
N LEU A 11 -14.16 14.32 47.16
CA LEU A 11 -15.04 14.48 46.01
C LEU A 11 -14.35 15.20 44.83
N GLY A 12 -13.47 16.18 45.13
CA GLY A 12 -12.66 16.85 44.10
C GLY A 12 -11.61 15.94 43.45
N THR A 13 -10.99 15.04 44.22
CA THR A 13 -9.96 14.10 43.72
C THR A 13 -10.57 12.96 42.89
N ILE A 14 -11.79 12.53 43.22
CA ILE A 14 -12.55 11.55 42.42
C ILE A 14 -12.97 12.15 41.07
N CYS A 15 -13.36 13.42 41.06
CA CYS A 15 -13.75 14.12 39.83
C CYS A 15 -12.55 14.32 38.87
N THR A 16 -11.38 14.69 39.38
CA THR A 16 -10.19 14.87 38.54
C THR A 16 -9.62 13.56 38.00
N THR A 17 -9.67 12.46 38.76
CA THR A 17 -9.22 11.13 38.30
C THR A 17 -10.16 10.50 37.27
N LEU A 18 -11.49 10.71 37.37
CA LEU A 18 -12.45 10.26 36.34
C LEU A 18 -12.24 10.98 35.00
N ILE A 19 -11.96 12.28 35.04
CA ILE A 19 -11.72 13.09 33.84
C ILE A 19 -10.39 12.69 33.19
N MET A 20 -9.30 12.57 33.97
CA MET A 20 -7.98 12.16 33.45
C MET A 20 -7.98 10.72 32.90
N GLY A 21 -8.69 9.79 33.56
CA GLY A 21 -8.82 8.40 33.13
C GLY A 21 -9.63 8.24 31.84
N GLY A 22 -10.66 9.07 31.66
CA GLY A 22 -11.46 9.11 30.42
C GLY A 22 -10.64 9.58 29.21
N PHE A 23 -9.78 10.59 29.38
CA PHE A 23 -8.89 11.05 28.31
C PHE A 23 -7.82 10.01 27.95
N ALA A 24 -7.26 9.31 28.93
CA ALA A 24 -6.31 8.23 28.68
C ALA A 24 -6.96 7.04 27.94
N ALA A 25 -8.19 6.66 28.31
CA ALA A 25 -8.93 5.59 27.65
C ALA A 25 -9.34 5.97 26.21
N LEU A 26 -9.77 7.22 25.99
CA LEU A 26 -10.06 7.75 24.65
C LEU A 26 -8.80 7.85 23.79
N ALA A 27 -7.67 8.25 24.37
CA ALA A 27 -6.39 8.28 23.68
C ALA A 27 -5.94 6.86 23.29
N LEU A 28 -6.05 5.88 24.20
CA LEU A 28 -5.76 4.48 23.88
C LEU A 28 -6.70 3.92 22.81
N TRP A 29 -7.99 4.28 22.84
CA TRP A 29 -8.96 3.84 21.83
C TRP A 29 -8.67 4.46 20.45
N MET A 30 -8.27 5.73 20.40
CA MET A 30 -7.85 6.39 19.16
C MET A 30 -6.55 5.80 18.59
N ILE A 31 -5.59 5.44 19.45
CA ILE A 31 -4.35 4.77 19.02
C ILE A 31 -4.67 3.39 18.41
N PHE A 32 -5.64 2.66 18.97
CA PHE A 32 -6.06 1.36 18.42
C PHE A 32 -6.89 1.50 17.13
N ALA A 33 -7.76 2.50 17.03
CA ALA A 33 -8.58 2.77 15.85
C ALA A 33 -7.75 3.21 14.62
N ALA A 34 -6.60 3.86 14.83
CA ALA A 34 -5.70 4.27 13.76
C ALA A 34 -5.05 3.10 12.99
N SER A 35 -5.11 1.87 13.50
CA SER A 35 -4.51 0.68 12.86
C SER A 35 -5.26 0.19 11.60
N ALA A 36 -6.38 0.81 11.23
CA ALA A 36 -7.21 0.41 10.09
C ALA A 36 -6.98 1.24 8.83
N ALA A 37 -5.87 1.98 8.71
CA ALA A 37 -5.53 2.63 7.46
C ALA A 37 -5.44 1.58 6.33
N ALA A 38 -6.11 1.85 5.20
CA ALA A 38 -6.06 0.99 4.03
C ALA A 38 -4.63 0.98 3.49
N GLN A 39 -3.97 -0.17 3.60
CA GLN A 39 -2.65 -0.38 3.02
C GLN A 39 -2.77 -0.36 1.50
N LEU A 40 -2.00 0.48 0.81
CA LEU A 40 -2.03 0.56 -0.66
C LEU A 40 -1.34 -0.67 -1.26
N PRO A 41 -1.81 -1.19 -2.42
CA PRO A 41 -1.10 -2.21 -3.17
C PRO A 41 0.36 -1.81 -3.43
N ASP A 42 1.23 -2.80 -3.38
CA ASP A 42 2.67 -2.60 -3.54
C ASP A 42 3.05 -2.78 -5.02
N ILE A 43 3.85 -1.85 -5.55
CA ILE A 43 4.25 -1.80 -6.95
C ILE A 43 5.75 -2.03 -7.05
N HIS A 44 6.13 -3.18 -7.60
CA HIS A 44 7.50 -3.54 -7.91
C HIS A 44 7.75 -3.24 -9.39
N LYS A 45 8.70 -2.34 -9.66
CA LYS A 45 9.02 -1.93 -11.03
C LYS A 45 10.30 -2.57 -11.51
N ASP A 46 10.44 -2.68 -12.82
CA ASP A 46 11.69 -3.05 -13.50
C ASP A 46 12.25 -4.44 -13.08
N ILE A 47 11.36 -5.37 -12.72
CA ILE A 47 11.74 -6.74 -12.35
C ILE A 47 12.24 -7.45 -13.61
N VAL A 48 13.51 -7.82 -13.65
CA VAL A 48 14.09 -8.62 -14.74
C VAL A 48 13.57 -10.06 -14.63
N TYR A 49 12.76 -10.48 -15.60
CA TYR A 49 12.22 -11.84 -15.64
C TYR A 49 12.99 -12.77 -16.59
N SER A 50 13.72 -12.20 -17.55
CA SER A 50 14.54 -12.95 -18.49
C SER A 50 15.67 -12.10 -19.03
N LYS A 51 16.71 -12.77 -19.54
CA LYS A 51 17.81 -12.15 -20.28
C LYS A 51 17.97 -12.89 -21.61
N VAL A 52 17.99 -12.14 -22.70
CA VAL A 52 18.24 -12.64 -24.05
C VAL A 52 19.43 -11.88 -24.59
N ASP A 53 20.53 -12.58 -24.88
CA ASP A 53 21.82 -11.96 -25.19
C ASP A 53 22.22 -10.93 -24.11
N ASN A 54 22.45 -9.68 -24.50
CA ASN A 54 22.77 -8.57 -23.62
C ASN A 54 21.55 -7.71 -23.23
N THR A 55 20.34 -8.23 -23.46
CA THR A 55 19.08 -7.53 -23.22
C THR A 55 18.37 -8.07 -21.99
N GLU A 56 18.02 -7.19 -21.07
CA GLU A 56 17.16 -7.52 -19.93
C GLU A 56 15.69 -7.29 -20.30
N LEU A 57 14.87 -8.33 -20.15
CA LEU A 57 13.42 -8.23 -20.27
C LEU A 57 12.82 -8.01 -18.90
N LYS A 58 12.08 -6.90 -18.76
CA LYS A 58 11.56 -6.42 -17.48
C LYS A 58 10.04 -6.49 -17.42
N LEU A 59 9.52 -6.57 -16.21
CA LEU A 59 8.09 -6.43 -15.93
C LEU A 59 7.88 -5.54 -14.70
N ASP A 60 6.69 -4.97 -14.61
CA ASP A 60 6.21 -4.35 -13.39
C ASP A 60 5.13 -5.25 -12.78
N LEU A 61 5.19 -5.44 -11.46
CA LEU A 61 4.31 -6.31 -10.68
C LEU A 61 3.56 -5.47 -9.64
N VAL A 62 2.25 -5.65 -9.54
CA VAL A 62 1.42 -5.05 -8.49
C VAL A 62 0.77 -6.16 -7.69
N GLN A 63 1.01 -6.16 -6.39
CA GLN A 63 0.55 -7.19 -5.48
C GLN A 63 -0.46 -6.67 -4.45
N PRO A 64 -1.43 -7.51 -4.01
CA PRO A 64 -2.31 -7.16 -2.91
C PRO A 64 -1.53 -6.78 -1.65
N PRO A 65 -2.00 -5.80 -0.88
CA PRO A 65 -1.26 -5.27 0.27
C PRO A 65 -1.34 -6.15 1.52
N LYS A 66 -2.24 -7.15 1.53
CA LYS A 66 -2.49 -8.06 2.64
C LYS A 66 -2.89 -9.44 2.11
N GLY A 67 -2.59 -10.47 2.90
CA GLY A 67 -2.93 -11.87 2.62
C GLY A 67 -1.71 -12.66 2.15
N ASP A 68 -1.70 -13.95 2.47
CA ASP A 68 -0.55 -14.83 2.26
C ASP A 68 -0.58 -15.52 0.87
N GLY A 69 -1.61 -15.26 0.07
CA GLY A 69 -1.82 -15.89 -1.23
C GLY A 69 -2.20 -17.38 -1.15
N PRO A 70 -2.13 -18.13 -2.26
CA PRO A 70 -1.79 -17.65 -3.61
C PRO A 70 -2.90 -16.77 -4.19
N PHE A 71 -2.51 -15.72 -4.91
CA PHE A 71 -3.44 -14.85 -5.63
C PHE A 71 -3.46 -15.21 -7.12
N PRO A 72 -4.61 -15.08 -7.80
CA PRO A 72 -4.67 -15.18 -9.27
C PRO A 72 -3.83 -14.07 -9.92
N LEU A 73 -3.01 -14.45 -10.92
CA LEU A 73 -2.17 -13.55 -11.69
C LEU A 73 -2.84 -13.16 -13.01
N ILE A 74 -2.89 -11.86 -13.31
CA ILE A 74 -3.28 -11.32 -14.61
C ILE A 74 -2.05 -10.70 -15.26
N ILE A 75 -1.75 -11.11 -16.50
CA ILE A 75 -0.59 -10.64 -17.26
C ILE A 75 -1.07 -9.73 -18.40
N TRP A 76 -0.58 -8.50 -18.42
CA TRP A 76 -0.76 -7.56 -19.53
C TRP A 76 0.41 -7.67 -20.50
N ILE A 77 0.03 -7.88 -21.76
CA ILE A 77 0.91 -7.78 -22.92
C ILE A 77 0.43 -6.57 -23.69
N HIS A 78 1.30 -5.58 -23.85
CA HIS A 78 0.95 -4.35 -24.52
C HIS A 78 0.61 -4.57 -26.01
N GLY A 79 -0.23 -3.69 -26.55
CA GLY A 79 -0.56 -3.64 -27.98
C GLY A 79 0.36 -2.69 -28.76
N GLY A 80 -0.23 -1.89 -29.66
CA GLY A 80 0.50 -0.81 -30.34
C GLY A 80 1.33 -1.24 -31.55
N ALA A 81 0.99 -2.37 -32.19
CA ALA A 81 1.61 -2.86 -33.42
C ALA A 81 3.15 -2.97 -33.37
N TRP A 82 3.69 -3.28 -32.18
CA TRP A 82 5.14 -3.31 -31.90
C TRP A 82 5.85 -1.99 -32.18
N GLN A 83 5.11 -0.89 -32.22
CA GLN A 83 5.61 0.46 -32.49
C GLN A 83 5.37 1.43 -31.33
N PHE A 84 4.41 1.14 -30.45
CA PHE A 84 4.08 1.94 -29.27
C PHE A 84 3.67 1.07 -28.08
N GLY A 85 3.65 1.67 -26.89
CA GLY A 85 3.16 1.06 -25.65
C GLY A 85 4.24 0.95 -24.57
N ASP A 86 3.85 1.18 -23.31
CA ASP A 86 4.69 1.11 -22.13
C ASP A 86 4.01 0.28 -21.02
N ARG A 87 4.77 -0.54 -20.30
CA ARG A 87 4.24 -1.37 -19.19
C ARG A 87 3.56 -0.55 -18.09
N LYS A 88 3.91 0.73 -17.93
CA LYS A 88 3.36 1.66 -16.94
C LYS A 88 1.91 2.06 -17.22
N GLU A 89 1.44 1.92 -18.45
CA GLU A 89 0.05 2.25 -18.84
C GLU A 89 -1.00 1.42 -18.09
N TYR A 90 -0.59 0.27 -17.54
CA TYR A 90 -1.49 -0.66 -16.85
C TYR A 90 -1.47 -0.53 -15.33
N HIS A 91 -0.64 0.34 -14.73
CA HIS A 91 -0.46 0.43 -13.28
C HIS A 91 -1.77 0.74 -12.54
N ASP A 92 -2.60 1.63 -13.07
CA ASP A 92 -3.89 1.97 -12.45
C ASP A 92 -4.86 0.79 -12.45
N ALA A 93 -4.96 0.08 -13.58
CA ALA A 93 -5.80 -1.10 -13.71
C ALA A 93 -5.33 -2.23 -12.79
N MET A 94 -4.02 -2.49 -12.78
CA MET A 94 -3.38 -3.48 -11.92
C MET A 94 -3.56 -3.15 -10.43
N THR A 95 -3.44 -1.87 -10.06
CA THR A 95 -3.67 -1.40 -8.67
C THR A 95 -5.11 -1.61 -8.24
N ASN A 96 -6.09 -1.35 -9.12
CA ASN A 96 -7.49 -1.58 -8.80
C ASN A 96 -7.82 -3.06 -8.63
N LEU A 97 -7.19 -3.94 -9.41
CA LEU A 97 -7.35 -5.39 -9.26
C LEU A 97 -6.64 -5.94 -8.02
N ALA A 98 -5.49 -5.37 -7.64
CA ALA A 98 -4.79 -5.74 -6.42
C ALA A 98 -5.56 -5.40 -5.14
N LYS A 99 -6.35 -4.32 -5.15
CA LYS A 99 -7.28 -4.01 -4.04
C LYS A 99 -8.34 -5.10 -3.82
N VAL A 100 -8.66 -5.88 -4.85
CA VAL A 100 -9.66 -6.96 -4.79
C VAL A 100 -9.04 -8.36 -4.85
N GLY A 101 -7.73 -8.48 -4.61
CA GLY A 101 -7.05 -9.78 -4.39
C GLY A 101 -6.44 -10.43 -5.63
N TYR A 102 -6.16 -9.67 -6.69
CA TYR A 102 -5.42 -10.17 -7.87
C TYR A 102 -4.00 -9.62 -7.90
N VAL A 103 -3.06 -10.39 -8.43
CA VAL A 103 -1.73 -9.87 -8.79
C VAL A 103 -1.78 -9.43 -10.25
N GLY A 104 -1.26 -8.23 -10.53
CA GLY A 104 -1.09 -7.74 -11.89
C GLY A 104 0.38 -7.77 -12.30
N ALA A 105 0.68 -8.21 -13.51
CA ALA A 105 2.00 -8.07 -14.11
C ALA A 105 1.90 -7.45 -15.50
N ALA A 106 2.71 -6.45 -15.82
CA ALA A 106 2.82 -5.89 -17.16
C ALA A 106 4.25 -6.08 -17.67
N ILE A 107 4.39 -6.72 -18.84
CA ILE A 107 5.70 -6.99 -19.44
C ILE A 107 6.15 -5.87 -20.37
N VAL A 108 7.47 -5.67 -20.44
CA VAL A 108 8.10 -4.69 -21.33
C VAL A 108 7.70 -4.90 -22.78
N SER A 109 7.49 -3.79 -23.49
CA SER A 109 7.29 -3.79 -24.93
C SER A 109 8.57 -3.78 -25.73
N MET A 110 8.55 -4.30 -26.95
CA MET A 110 9.70 -4.15 -27.87
C MET A 110 10.08 -2.68 -28.05
N VAL A 111 9.12 -1.77 -28.01
CA VAL A 111 9.33 -0.33 -28.26
C VAL A 111 9.93 0.34 -27.05
N GLU A 112 9.41 0.05 -25.87
CA GLU A 112 9.96 0.51 -24.61
C GLU A 112 11.40 -0.02 -24.45
N PHE A 113 11.63 -1.27 -24.85
CA PHE A 113 12.98 -1.84 -24.93
C PHE A 113 13.90 -1.03 -25.88
N LEU A 114 13.47 -0.77 -27.11
CA LEU A 114 14.23 0.04 -28.09
C LEU A 114 14.52 1.44 -27.54
N ASN A 115 13.54 2.06 -26.89
CA ASN A 115 13.68 3.41 -26.33
C ASN A 115 14.64 3.43 -25.13
N GLU A 116 14.58 2.42 -24.25
CA GLU A 116 15.47 2.32 -23.09
C GLU A 116 16.92 1.99 -23.47
N HIS A 117 17.15 1.18 -24.51
CA HIS A 117 18.46 0.58 -24.78
C HIS A 117 19.14 1.07 -26.06
N LEU A 118 18.38 1.49 -27.09
CA LEU A 118 18.96 1.86 -28.39
C LEU A 118 18.85 3.35 -28.71
N MET A 119 17.80 4.04 -28.23
CA MET A 119 17.53 5.44 -28.60
C MET A 119 17.98 6.47 -27.56
N LYS A 120 18.28 6.06 -26.31
CA LYS A 120 18.96 6.92 -25.34
C LYS A 120 20.46 7.03 -25.70
N LYS A 121 20.79 7.96 -26.59
CA LYS A 121 22.14 8.53 -26.75
C LYS A 121 22.17 9.95 -26.21
#